data_AF-A0A523D7Q8-F1
#
_entry.id   AF-A0A523D7Q8-F1
#
_cell.length_a   1.000
_cell.length_b   1.000
_cell.length_c   1.000
_cell.angle_alpha   90.00
_cell.angle_beta   90.00
_cell.angle_gamma   90.00
#
_symmetry.space_group_name_H-M   'P 1'
#
loop_
_entity.id
_entity.type
_entity.pdbx_description
1 polymer ?
#
loop_
_entity_poly.entity_id
_entity_poly.type
_entity_poly.pdbx_seq_one_letter_code
_entity_poly.pdbx_strand_id
1 'polypeptide(L)'
;MRVMHLVRSLFVVFLFALSISPAARAQAPVNQYLSQIEGYQFEKLTEISTPETQAGIGPFSRVILDDYILLSYSRWAVQPEAALQPPPLQLEIYEMKDALGAFGVFSIWPSLLEEVSLKRLNLSVDNYFSVHGLIFWRGAYFFHLSAPDTSSHSKPSLLDLARVLVDAIPQLNLHPVTVIHLPKEGLIRESIRFYLGESSFALNEDFPEALAAEIGFDKQIEVTLARYTDDGHELFLVGYPTAALAEYHFVRLQNALQGYFSTEGVYMKRSGIIVSIFFGPEASAQELLPKIHYLPTITWLYQKDPDPAEVTRSNITLFFGFLQQTSAFIAVFISLSLGLGVTAGFARLGILKRFPQILQKGDPIQLKLH
;
A
#
# COMPACT_ATOMS: atom_id res chain seq x y z
N MET A 1 30.99 33.86 28.01
CA MET A 1 30.99 32.39 28.20
C MET A 1 29.68 31.67 27.85
N ARG A 2 28.57 32.35 27.48
CA ARG A 2 27.29 31.69 27.10
C ARG A 2 27.11 31.39 25.60
N VAL A 3 27.98 31.88 24.72
CA VAL A 3 27.83 31.71 23.25
C VAL A 3 28.49 30.43 22.72
N MET A 4 29.47 29.86 23.45
CA MET A 4 30.20 28.65 23.03
C MET A 4 29.45 27.33 23.28
N HIS A 5 28.40 27.33 24.11
CA HIS A 5 27.56 26.13 24.34
C HIS A 5 26.46 25.96 23.27
N LEU A 6 26.05 27.02 22.58
CA LEU A 6 24.99 26.95 21.58
C LEU A 6 25.46 26.28 20.26
N VAL A 7 26.75 26.44 19.90
CA VAL A 7 27.31 25.89 18.66
C VAL A 7 27.63 24.40 18.76
N ARG A 8 27.90 23.87 19.96
CA ARG A 8 28.15 22.44 20.18
C ARG A 8 26.86 21.59 20.20
N SER A 9 25.74 22.14 20.65
CA SER A 9 24.45 21.42 20.61
C SER A 9 23.83 21.36 19.21
N LEU A 10 24.14 22.29 18.30
CA LEU A 10 23.59 22.27 16.95
C LEU A 10 24.24 21.18 16.05
N PHE A 11 25.46 20.74 16.36
CA PHE A 11 26.21 19.80 15.52
C PHE A 11 25.93 18.32 15.85
N VAL A 12 25.45 18.02 17.05
CA VAL A 12 25.15 16.63 17.47
C VAL A 12 23.75 16.18 17.04
N VAL A 13 22.83 17.11 16.79
CA VAL A 13 21.47 16.80 16.31
C VAL A 13 21.45 16.45 14.80
N PHE A 14 22.47 16.84 14.03
CA PHE A 14 22.48 16.63 12.58
C PHE A 14 23.03 15.25 12.14
N LEU A 15 23.68 14.51 13.03
CA LEU A 15 24.38 13.26 12.68
C LEU A 15 23.58 11.97 12.94
N PHE A 16 22.36 12.06 13.49
CA PHE A 16 21.49 10.91 13.73
C PHE A 16 20.35 10.74 12.70
N ALA A 17 20.29 11.58 11.66
CA ALA A 17 19.18 11.60 10.69
C ALA A 17 19.40 10.73 9.43
N LEU A 18 20.47 9.93 9.35
CA LEU A 18 20.81 9.14 8.15
C LEU A 18 20.92 7.63 8.44
N SER A 19 20.11 7.14 9.38
CA SER A 19 19.74 5.71 9.41
C SER A 19 18.75 5.48 8.28
N ILE A 20 19.28 5.33 7.06
CA ILE A 20 18.51 4.97 5.87
C ILE A 20 18.04 3.53 6.10
N SER A 21 16.85 3.38 6.69
CA SER A 21 16.03 2.18 6.50
C SER A 21 15.99 1.87 5.00
N PRO A 22 16.04 0.59 4.58
CA PRO A 22 15.86 0.26 3.18
C PRO A 22 14.55 0.90 2.76
N ALA A 23 14.63 1.91 1.89
CA ALA A 23 13.49 2.64 1.43
C ALA A 23 12.49 1.61 0.91
N ALA A 24 11.31 1.58 1.52
CA ALA A 24 10.11 1.15 0.80
C ALA A 24 10.24 1.83 -0.56
N ARG A 25 10.47 1.06 -1.63
CA ARG A 25 10.52 1.63 -2.98
C ARG A 25 9.22 2.37 -3.11
N ALA A 26 9.29 3.71 -3.18
CA ALA A 26 8.12 4.53 -3.32
C ALA A 26 7.35 3.98 -4.52
N GLN A 27 6.12 3.54 -4.28
CA GLN A 27 5.21 3.12 -5.31
C GLN A 27 5.17 4.26 -6.35
N ALA A 28 5.55 3.98 -7.60
CA ALA A 28 5.58 5.02 -8.61
C ALA A 28 4.14 5.46 -8.92
N PRO A 29 3.81 6.76 -8.98
CA PRO A 29 2.44 7.18 -9.26
C PRO A 29 1.98 6.64 -10.61
N VAL A 30 0.70 6.27 -10.73
CA VAL A 30 0.18 5.63 -11.96
C VAL A 30 0.42 6.45 -13.23
N ASN A 31 0.42 7.78 -13.09
CA ASN A 31 0.70 8.74 -14.17
C ASN A 31 2.01 8.44 -14.91
N GLN A 32 3.01 7.90 -14.20
CA GLN A 32 4.28 7.53 -14.80
C GLN A 32 4.11 6.39 -15.81
N TYR A 33 3.29 5.37 -15.51
CA TYR A 33 3.03 4.27 -16.43
C TYR A 33 2.14 4.71 -17.60
N LEU A 34 1.09 5.50 -17.32
CA LEU A 34 0.19 5.98 -18.38
C LEU A 34 0.93 6.80 -19.45
N SER A 35 1.94 7.58 -19.06
CA SER A 35 2.76 8.37 -20.00
C SER A 35 3.64 7.54 -20.93
N GLN A 36 3.84 6.24 -20.64
CA GLN A 36 4.67 5.32 -21.42
C GLN A 36 3.85 4.49 -22.39
N ILE A 37 2.53 4.56 -22.33
CA ILE A 37 1.63 3.81 -23.20
C ILE A 37 1.54 4.52 -24.56
N GLU A 38 2.05 3.86 -25.60
CA GLU A 38 1.93 4.33 -26.98
C GLU A 38 0.55 3.99 -27.57
N GLY A 39 0.07 4.81 -28.51
CA GLY A 39 -1.18 4.58 -29.24
C GLY A 39 -2.47 4.98 -28.50
N TYR A 40 -2.35 5.54 -27.30
CA TYR A 40 -3.47 6.07 -26.52
C TYR A 40 -3.17 7.47 -26.00
N GLN A 41 -4.20 8.32 -25.98
CA GLN A 41 -4.18 9.62 -25.34
C GLN A 41 -4.99 9.54 -24.04
N PHE A 42 -4.35 9.95 -22.94
CA PHE A 42 -4.93 9.98 -21.60
C PHE A 42 -5.16 11.42 -21.17
N GLU A 43 -6.41 11.83 -21.04
CA GLU A 43 -6.80 13.13 -20.51
C GLU A 43 -7.31 12.97 -19.07
N LYS A 44 -6.59 13.56 -18.10
CA LYS A 44 -6.98 13.53 -16.70
C LYS A 44 -8.20 14.41 -16.48
N LEU A 45 -9.33 13.82 -16.10
CA LEU A 45 -10.57 14.53 -15.81
C LEU A 45 -10.66 14.97 -14.34
N THR A 46 -10.17 14.13 -13.43
CA THR A 46 -10.28 14.36 -11.98
C THR A 46 -9.14 13.65 -11.24
N GLU A 47 -8.64 14.25 -10.17
CA GLU A 47 -7.66 13.65 -9.27
C GLU A 47 -7.95 14.06 -7.84
N ILE A 48 -7.91 13.08 -6.93
CA ILE A 48 -8.09 13.23 -5.50
C ILE A 48 -6.84 12.63 -4.86
N SER A 49 -5.93 13.49 -4.40
CA SER A 49 -4.68 13.10 -3.71
C SER A 49 -4.78 13.15 -2.18
N THR A 50 -5.91 13.63 -1.65
CA THR A 50 -6.23 13.69 -0.22
C THR A 50 -7.60 13.04 0.03
N PRO A 51 -7.71 11.72 -0.14
CA PRO A 51 -8.99 10.99 -0.04
C PRO A 51 -9.65 11.14 1.34
N GLU A 52 -8.91 11.45 2.39
CA GLU A 52 -9.39 11.72 3.75
C GLU A 52 -10.34 12.92 3.86
N THR A 53 -10.43 13.75 2.82
CA THR A 53 -11.34 14.90 2.75
C THR A 53 -12.69 14.56 2.10
N GLN A 54 -12.81 13.39 1.48
CA GLN A 54 -14.00 12.99 0.73
C GLN A 54 -14.93 12.13 1.59
N ALA A 55 -16.24 12.24 1.37
CA ALA A 55 -17.22 11.37 2.04
C ALA A 55 -17.24 9.94 1.45
N GLY A 56 -16.89 9.81 0.17
CA GLY A 56 -16.83 8.56 -0.58
C GLY A 56 -16.31 8.81 -2.00
N ILE A 57 -15.89 7.75 -2.68
CA ILE A 57 -15.37 7.79 -4.05
C ILE A 57 -15.93 6.57 -4.80
N GLY A 58 -16.60 6.84 -5.92
CA GLY A 58 -17.34 5.81 -6.66
C GLY A 58 -18.39 5.13 -5.77
N PRO A 59 -18.48 3.79 -5.76
CA PRO A 59 -19.42 3.06 -4.91
C PRO A 59 -18.97 2.95 -3.45
N PHE A 60 -17.76 3.42 -3.10
CA PHE A 60 -17.20 3.22 -1.77
C PHE A 60 -17.44 4.41 -0.85
N SER A 61 -17.84 4.10 0.40
CA SER A 61 -17.73 5.07 1.49
C SER A 61 -16.26 5.30 1.84
N ARG A 62 -15.95 6.45 2.44
CA ARG A 62 -14.60 6.75 2.93
C ARG A 62 -14.09 5.67 3.89
N VAL A 63 -14.92 5.23 4.83
CA VAL A 63 -14.49 4.32 5.89
C VAL A 63 -14.05 2.96 5.31
N ILE A 64 -14.69 2.51 4.23
CA ILE A 64 -14.27 1.29 3.50
C ILE A 64 -12.92 1.52 2.80
N LEU A 65 -12.73 2.68 2.17
CA LEU A 65 -11.47 3.01 1.49
C LEU A 65 -10.29 3.19 2.48
N ASP A 66 -10.57 3.67 3.68
CA ASP A 66 -9.59 3.80 4.76
C ASP A 66 -9.05 2.42 5.19
N ASP A 67 -9.90 1.38 5.23
CA ASP A 67 -9.48 -0.01 5.51
C ASP A 67 -8.49 -0.55 4.46
N TYR A 68 -8.64 -0.14 3.20
CA TYR A 68 -7.75 -0.54 2.10
C TYR A 68 -6.60 0.44 1.84
N ILE A 69 -6.50 1.50 2.65
CA ILE A 69 -5.44 2.51 2.62
C ILE A 69 -5.30 3.13 1.21
N LEU A 70 -6.39 3.74 0.73
CA LEU A 70 -6.39 4.52 -0.50
C LEU A 70 -5.42 5.70 -0.40
N LEU A 71 -4.51 5.82 -1.36
CA LEU A 71 -3.57 6.94 -1.47
C LEU A 71 -4.09 8.01 -2.42
N SER A 72 -4.59 7.60 -3.59
CA SER A 72 -5.09 8.52 -4.59
C SER A 72 -6.19 7.89 -5.43
N TYR A 73 -7.08 8.73 -5.95
CA TYR A 73 -8.05 8.37 -6.96
C TYR A 73 -7.91 9.29 -8.16
N SER A 74 -8.03 8.75 -9.36
CA SER A 74 -8.06 9.55 -10.58
C SER A 74 -9.00 8.99 -11.62
N ARG A 75 -9.60 9.90 -12.40
CA ARG A 75 -10.47 9.56 -13.52
C ARG A 75 -9.93 10.18 -14.80
N TRP A 76 -9.97 9.40 -15.87
CA TRP A 76 -9.36 9.72 -17.15
C TRP A 76 -10.33 9.46 -18.30
N ALA A 77 -10.28 10.33 -19.30
CA ALA A 77 -10.78 10.05 -20.63
C ALA A 77 -9.64 9.44 -21.45
N VAL A 78 -9.90 8.29 -22.09
CA VAL A 78 -8.89 7.54 -22.85
C VAL A 78 -9.37 7.33 -24.27
N GLN A 79 -8.58 7.78 -25.24
CA GLN A 79 -8.87 7.63 -26.67
C GLN A 79 -7.71 6.95 -27.38
N PRO A 80 -7.97 5.92 -28.23
CA PRO A 80 -6.95 5.43 -29.14
C PRO A 80 -6.58 6.53 -30.14
N GLU A 81 -5.29 6.74 -30.39
CA GLU A 81 -4.81 7.83 -31.25
C GLU A 81 -5.26 7.67 -32.72
N ALA A 82 -5.46 6.43 -33.16
CA ALA A 82 -5.97 6.10 -34.49
C ALA A 82 -7.51 6.28 -34.63
N ALA A 83 -8.22 6.58 -33.54
CA ALA A 83 -9.68 6.61 -33.54
C ALA A 83 -10.21 7.97 -34.02
N LEU A 84 -10.91 7.95 -35.16
CA LEU A 84 -11.33 9.18 -35.84
C LEU A 84 -12.47 9.96 -35.18
N GLN A 85 -13.19 9.42 -34.18
CA GLN A 85 -14.30 10.12 -33.48
C GLN A 85 -15.10 9.35 -32.38
N PRO A 86 -14.73 8.16 -31.85
CA PRO A 86 -15.56 7.54 -30.81
C PRO A 86 -15.48 8.32 -29.48
N PRO A 87 -16.53 8.29 -28.65
CA PRO A 87 -16.44 8.90 -27.33
C PRO A 87 -15.31 8.25 -26.53
N PRO A 88 -14.60 9.02 -25.68
CA PRO A 88 -13.51 8.48 -24.88
C PRO A 88 -14.01 7.36 -23.97
N LEU A 89 -13.20 6.31 -23.84
CA LEU A 89 -13.36 5.35 -22.75
C LEU A 89 -13.11 6.09 -21.43
N GLN A 90 -13.85 5.71 -20.39
CA GLN A 90 -13.60 6.22 -19.05
C GLN A 90 -12.76 5.22 -18.28
N LEU A 91 -11.71 5.72 -17.65
CA LEU A 91 -10.81 4.96 -16.80
C LEU A 91 -10.79 5.57 -15.41
N GLU A 92 -11.21 4.81 -14.41
CA GLU A 92 -11.02 5.12 -13.00
C GLU A 92 -9.88 4.28 -12.44
N ILE A 93 -9.01 4.93 -11.67
CA ILE A 93 -7.86 4.30 -11.03
C ILE A 93 -7.90 4.64 -9.56
N TYR A 94 -7.89 3.59 -8.74
CA TYR A 94 -7.75 3.69 -7.30
C TYR A 94 -6.35 3.16 -6.94
N GLU A 95 -5.49 4.05 -6.46
CA GLU A 95 -4.12 3.73 -6.04
C GLU A 95 -4.09 3.48 -4.54
N MET A 96 -3.79 2.24 -4.16
CA MET A 96 -3.69 1.81 -2.78
C MET A 96 -2.24 1.85 -2.32
N LYS A 97 -2.04 1.74 -1.01
CA LYS A 97 -0.71 1.59 -0.44
C LYS A 97 0.03 0.34 -0.93
N ASP A 98 -0.68 -0.75 -1.18
CA ASP A 98 -0.11 -2.03 -1.59
C ASP A 98 -1.10 -2.90 -2.40
N ALA A 99 -0.62 -4.07 -2.80
CA ALA A 99 -1.39 -5.04 -3.57
C ALA A 99 -2.58 -5.64 -2.82
N LEU A 100 -2.53 -5.72 -1.48
CA LEU A 100 -3.61 -6.26 -0.67
C LEU A 100 -4.80 -5.30 -0.66
N GLY A 101 -4.53 -4.00 -0.53
CA GLY A 101 -5.56 -2.96 -0.66
C GLY A 101 -6.24 -3.01 -2.03
N ALA A 102 -5.46 -3.13 -3.11
CA ALA A 102 -5.99 -3.14 -4.47
C ALA A 102 -6.84 -4.40 -4.75
N PHE A 103 -6.36 -5.57 -4.30
CA PHE A 103 -7.13 -6.80 -4.36
C PHE A 103 -8.41 -6.73 -3.52
N GLY A 104 -8.34 -6.11 -2.34
CA GLY A 104 -9.50 -5.90 -1.48
C GLY A 104 -10.62 -5.16 -2.18
N VAL A 105 -10.33 -3.95 -2.67
CA VAL A 105 -11.26 -3.13 -3.47
C VAL A 105 -11.79 -3.90 -4.69
N PHE A 106 -10.91 -4.59 -5.43
CA PHE A 106 -11.31 -5.44 -6.55
C PHE A 106 -12.32 -6.51 -6.15
N SER A 107 -12.08 -7.20 -5.04
CA SER A 107 -12.87 -8.37 -4.63
C SER A 107 -14.28 -7.97 -4.18
N ILE A 108 -14.44 -6.82 -3.51
CA ILE A 108 -15.73 -6.37 -2.98
C ILE A 108 -16.56 -5.56 -3.98
N TRP A 109 -15.94 -5.04 -5.05
CA TRP A 109 -16.61 -4.23 -6.06
C TRP A 109 -17.92 -4.85 -6.59
N PRO A 110 -17.96 -6.14 -6.98
CA PRO A 110 -19.20 -6.74 -7.48
C PRO A 110 -20.35 -6.74 -6.47
N SER A 111 -20.05 -6.85 -5.16
CA SER A 111 -21.08 -6.85 -4.11
C SER A 111 -21.70 -5.46 -3.92
N LEU A 112 -20.95 -4.38 -4.15
CA LEU A 112 -21.45 -3.01 -4.00
C LEU A 112 -22.37 -2.57 -5.14
N LEU A 113 -22.29 -3.24 -6.30
CA LEU A 113 -23.10 -2.95 -7.48
C LEU A 113 -24.19 -4.00 -7.72
N GLU A 114 -24.40 -4.93 -6.77
CA GLU A 114 -25.37 -6.03 -6.88
C GLU A 114 -25.22 -6.84 -8.19
N GLU A 115 -23.97 -7.07 -8.62
CA GLU A 115 -23.70 -7.68 -9.93
C GLU A 115 -24.01 -9.19 -9.95
N VAL A 116 -25.07 -9.56 -10.67
CA VAL A 116 -25.53 -10.95 -10.79
C VAL A 116 -24.78 -11.75 -11.88
N SER A 117 -24.14 -11.08 -12.85
CA SER A 117 -23.48 -11.73 -13.98
C SER A 117 -22.07 -11.20 -14.23
N LEU A 118 -21.10 -11.89 -13.65
CA LEU A 118 -19.68 -11.63 -13.86
C LEU A 118 -19.13 -12.56 -14.95
N LYS A 119 -18.45 -11.99 -15.94
CA LYS A 119 -17.73 -12.76 -16.96
C LYS A 119 -16.25 -12.45 -16.90
N ARG A 120 -15.40 -13.47 -16.88
CA ARG A 120 -13.96 -13.28 -17.04
C ARG A 120 -13.60 -13.08 -18.51
N LEU A 121 -12.70 -12.14 -18.78
CA LEU A 121 -12.06 -11.94 -20.06
C LEU A 121 -10.69 -12.61 -20.10
N ASN A 122 -10.18 -12.81 -21.30
CA ASN A 122 -8.84 -13.36 -21.52
C ASN A 122 -7.76 -12.29 -21.28
N LEU A 123 -7.49 -12.03 -20.00
CA LEU A 123 -6.40 -11.19 -19.48
C LEU A 123 -5.50 -12.04 -18.58
N SER A 124 -4.23 -11.64 -18.47
CA SER A 124 -3.22 -12.31 -17.62
C SER A 124 -3.37 -11.98 -16.13
N VAL A 125 -4.41 -11.24 -15.75
CA VAL A 125 -4.73 -10.81 -14.38
C VAL A 125 -6.18 -11.12 -14.05
N ASP A 126 -6.51 -11.12 -12.75
CA ASP A 126 -7.90 -11.21 -12.34
C ASP A 126 -8.70 -10.01 -12.85
N ASN A 127 -9.87 -10.32 -13.39
CA ASN A 127 -10.74 -9.35 -14.01
C ASN A 127 -12.18 -9.84 -13.98
N TYR A 128 -13.12 -8.90 -13.97
CA TYR A 128 -14.54 -9.15 -14.18
C TYR A 128 -15.10 -8.15 -15.18
N PHE A 129 -15.91 -8.65 -16.10
CA PHE A 129 -16.67 -7.86 -17.06
C PHE A 129 -18.16 -8.00 -16.77
N SER A 130 -18.81 -6.85 -16.61
CA SER A 130 -20.23 -6.72 -16.30
C SER A 130 -20.86 -5.63 -17.18
N VAL A 131 -22.12 -5.27 -16.89
CA VAL A 131 -22.79 -4.12 -17.52
C VAL A 131 -22.16 -2.78 -17.14
N HIS A 132 -21.43 -2.71 -16.02
CA HIS A 132 -20.75 -1.52 -15.55
C HIS A 132 -19.35 -1.35 -16.15
N GLY A 133 -18.89 -2.32 -16.93
CA GLY A 133 -17.61 -2.28 -17.62
C GLY A 133 -16.67 -3.41 -17.23
N LEU A 134 -15.37 -3.15 -17.36
CA LEU A 134 -14.30 -4.10 -17.04
C LEU A 134 -13.54 -3.61 -15.81
N ILE A 135 -13.53 -4.41 -14.76
CA ILE A 135 -12.67 -4.19 -13.60
C ILE A 135 -11.50 -5.18 -13.59
N PHE A 136 -10.34 -4.74 -13.16
CA PHE A 136 -9.17 -5.58 -12.93
C PHE A 136 -8.22 -4.87 -11.96
N TRP A 137 -7.18 -5.57 -11.51
CA TRP A 137 -6.17 -4.97 -10.63
C TRP A 137 -4.78 -5.43 -11.01
N ARG A 138 -3.79 -4.56 -10.75
CA ARG A 138 -2.38 -4.80 -11.02
C ARG A 138 -1.50 -4.11 -9.98
N GLY A 139 -0.65 -4.85 -9.28
CA GLY A 139 0.14 -4.26 -8.19
C GLY A 139 -0.77 -3.61 -7.15
N ALA A 140 -0.52 -2.34 -6.80
CA ALA A 140 -1.38 -1.57 -5.87
C ALA A 140 -2.45 -0.73 -6.57
N TYR A 141 -2.77 -1.00 -7.84
CA TYR A 141 -3.77 -0.26 -8.59
C TYR A 141 -4.98 -1.13 -8.87
N PHE A 142 -6.16 -0.62 -8.54
CA PHE A 142 -7.44 -1.12 -9.02
C PHE A 142 -7.93 -0.24 -10.17
N PHE A 143 -8.41 -0.88 -11.23
CA PHE A 143 -8.86 -0.24 -12.46
C PHE A 143 -10.33 -0.56 -12.71
N HIS A 144 -11.10 0.47 -13.05
CA HIS A 144 -12.44 0.33 -13.60
C HIS A 144 -12.50 1.05 -14.95
N LEU A 145 -12.72 0.27 -16.01
CA LEU A 145 -12.87 0.75 -17.38
C LEU A 145 -14.34 0.69 -17.77
N SER A 146 -14.90 1.81 -18.19
CA SER A 146 -16.28 1.90 -18.65
C SER A 146 -16.38 2.67 -19.96
N ALA A 147 -17.51 2.49 -20.64
CA ALA A 147 -17.83 3.19 -21.88
C ALA A 147 -19.08 4.04 -21.63
N PRO A 148 -19.10 5.33 -22.04
CA PRO A 148 -20.25 6.20 -21.82
C PRO A 148 -21.53 5.69 -22.51
N ASP A 149 -21.38 4.96 -23.61
CA ASP A 149 -22.49 4.40 -24.38
C ASP A 149 -22.29 2.89 -24.56
N THR A 150 -23.11 2.11 -23.86
CA THR A 150 -23.13 0.64 -23.91
C THR A 150 -23.44 0.08 -25.29
N SER A 151 -23.97 0.91 -26.20
CA SER A 151 -24.36 0.50 -27.56
C SER A 151 -23.22 0.60 -28.59
N SER A 152 -22.19 1.41 -28.34
CA SER A 152 -21.16 1.76 -29.34
C SER A 152 -19.78 1.16 -29.05
N HIS A 153 -19.44 0.89 -27.78
CA HIS A 153 -18.14 0.31 -27.44
C HIS A 153 -18.21 -1.20 -27.35
N SER A 154 -17.61 -1.84 -28.35
CA SER A 154 -17.43 -3.28 -28.34
C SER A 154 -16.46 -3.66 -27.21
N LYS A 155 -16.84 -4.65 -26.40
CA LYS A 155 -15.98 -5.42 -25.47
C LYS A 155 -14.49 -5.52 -25.90
N PRO A 156 -14.14 -5.71 -27.19
CA PRO A 156 -12.78 -5.56 -27.70
C PRO A 156 -12.00 -4.31 -27.25
N SER A 157 -12.57 -3.10 -27.35
CA SER A 157 -11.85 -1.86 -27.04
C SER A 157 -11.45 -1.75 -25.57
N LEU A 158 -12.33 -2.18 -24.65
CA LEU A 158 -12.03 -2.24 -23.21
C LEU A 158 -10.93 -3.27 -22.93
N LEU A 159 -11.01 -4.43 -23.58
CA LEU A 159 -10.03 -5.50 -23.42
C LEU A 159 -8.65 -5.11 -23.94
N ASP A 160 -8.58 -4.41 -25.07
CA ASP A 160 -7.31 -3.97 -25.65
C ASP A 160 -6.64 -2.90 -24.78
N LEU A 161 -7.40 -1.93 -24.27
CA LEU A 161 -6.88 -0.96 -23.30
C LEU A 161 -6.40 -1.65 -22.01
N ALA A 162 -7.17 -2.61 -21.48
CA ALA A 162 -6.78 -3.35 -20.28
C ALA A 162 -5.47 -4.12 -20.47
N ARG A 163 -5.25 -4.76 -21.63
CA ARG A 163 -3.98 -5.44 -21.94
C ARG A 163 -2.80 -4.49 -21.87
N VAL A 164 -2.92 -3.34 -22.53
CA VAL A 164 -1.86 -2.34 -22.57
C VAL A 164 -1.56 -1.78 -21.18
N LEU A 165 -2.58 -1.56 -20.35
CA LEU A 165 -2.40 -1.16 -18.95
C LEU A 165 -1.70 -2.24 -18.11
N VAL A 166 -2.07 -3.51 -18.29
CA VAL A 166 -1.44 -4.64 -17.57
C VAL A 166 0.03 -4.79 -17.96
N ASP A 167 0.36 -4.62 -19.24
CA ASP A 167 1.73 -4.75 -19.75
C ASP A 167 2.62 -3.57 -19.34
N ALA A 168 2.05 -2.37 -19.20
CA ALA A 168 2.77 -1.17 -18.78
C ALA A 168 3.19 -1.20 -17.29
N ILE A 169 2.50 -1.99 -16.46
CA ILE A 169 2.70 -2.02 -15.01
C ILE A 169 3.46 -3.30 -14.62
N PRO A 170 4.76 -3.20 -14.29
CA PRO A 170 5.62 -4.37 -14.05
C PRO A 170 5.29 -5.12 -12.75
N GLN A 171 4.60 -4.49 -11.80
CA GLN A 171 4.24 -5.09 -10.51
C GLN A 171 3.32 -6.30 -10.72
N LEU A 172 3.67 -7.42 -10.10
CA LEU A 172 2.82 -8.61 -10.12
C LEU A 172 1.69 -8.52 -9.10
N ASN A 173 0.63 -9.27 -9.35
CA ASN A 173 -0.46 -9.46 -8.41
C ASN A 173 0.01 -10.37 -7.29
N LEU A 174 -0.07 -9.88 -6.05
CA LEU A 174 0.20 -10.66 -4.85
C LEU A 174 -1.12 -10.87 -4.11
N HIS A 175 -1.69 -12.07 -4.23
CA HIS A 175 -2.89 -12.41 -3.49
C HIS A 175 -2.62 -12.49 -1.99
N PRO A 176 -3.60 -12.15 -1.15
CA PRO A 176 -3.53 -12.34 0.29
C PRO A 176 -3.27 -13.80 0.68
N VAL A 177 -2.63 -14.01 1.84
CA VAL A 177 -2.28 -15.36 2.31
C VAL A 177 -3.54 -16.20 2.47
N THR A 178 -4.61 -15.62 3.02
CA THR A 178 -5.92 -16.28 3.19
C THR A 178 -6.50 -16.74 1.85
N VAL A 179 -6.39 -15.95 0.78
CA VAL A 179 -6.88 -16.32 -0.56
C VAL A 179 -6.08 -17.47 -1.17
N ILE A 180 -4.75 -17.46 -1.01
CA ILE A 180 -3.87 -18.50 -1.55
C ILE A 180 -4.18 -19.87 -0.91
N HIS A 181 -4.64 -19.88 0.34
CA HIS A 181 -4.94 -21.10 1.10
C HIS A 181 -6.39 -21.59 0.95
N LEU A 182 -7.22 -20.95 0.11
CA LEU A 182 -8.55 -21.45 -0.20
C LEU A 182 -8.46 -22.80 -0.93
N PRO A 183 -9.22 -23.82 -0.50
CA PRO A 183 -9.42 -25.05 -1.27
C PRO A 183 -9.95 -24.72 -2.68
N LYS A 184 -9.35 -25.31 -3.72
CA LYS A 184 -9.72 -25.00 -5.12
C LYS A 184 -10.91 -25.79 -5.64
N GLU A 185 -11.14 -26.97 -5.08
CA GLU A 185 -12.23 -27.86 -5.47
C GLU A 185 -13.56 -27.32 -4.95
N GLY A 186 -14.57 -27.23 -5.83
CA GLY A 186 -15.89 -26.69 -5.49
C GLY A 186 -15.94 -25.18 -5.25
N LEU A 187 -14.82 -24.45 -5.37
CA LEU A 187 -14.74 -23.01 -5.15
C LEU A 187 -15.43 -22.23 -6.26
N ILE A 188 -16.42 -21.41 -5.90
CA ILE A 188 -17.00 -20.39 -6.78
C ILE A 188 -16.06 -19.18 -6.78
N ARG A 189 -15.19 -19.06 -7.78
CA ARG A 189 -14.13 -18.02 -7.80
C ARG A 189 -14.66 -16.59 -7.72
N GLU A 190 -15.84 -16.34 -8.26
CA GLU A 190 -16.53 -15.06 -8.29
C GLU A 190 -17.06 -14.63 -6.91
N SER A 191 -17.14 -15.56 -5.96
CA SER A 191 -17.62 -15.31 -4.59
C SER A 191 -16.52 -14.85 -3.63
N ILE A 192 -15.25 -14.85 -4.05
CA ILE A 192 -14.13 -14.49 -3.18
C ILE A 192 -14.26 -13.02 -2.79
N ARG A 193 -14.28 -12.73 -1.49
CA ARG A 193 -14.25 -11.38 -0.92
C ARG A 193 -13.12 -11.27 0.08
N PHE A 194 -12.45 -10.12 0.09
CA PHE A 194 -11.31 -9.86 0.97
C PHE A 194 -11.49 -8.56 1.74
N TYR A 195 -11.34 -8.66 3.05
CA TYR A 195 -11.58 -7.60 4.01
C TYR A 195 -10.31 -7.38 4.83
N LEU A 196 -9.84 -6.13 4.89
CA LEU A 196 -8.66 -5.73 5.68
C LEU A 196 -9.04 -5.07 7.01
N GLY A 197 -10.30 -4.66 7.16
CA GLY A 197 -10.75 -3.94 8.34
C GLY A 197 -12.22 -4.20 8.63
N GLU A 198 -12.64 -3.74 9.81
CA GLU A 198 -13.97 -3.97 10.34
C GLU A 198 -15.06 -3.33 9.45
N SER A 199 -14.77 -2.18 8.86
CA SER A 199 -15.77 -1.42 8.09
C SER A 199 -16.04 -2.05 6.73
N SER A 200 -15.00 -2.58 6.08
CA SER A 200 -15.15 -3.38 4.87
C SER A 200 -15.75 -4.75 5.18
N PHE A 201 -15.40 -5.38 6.30
CA PHE A 201 -16.01 -6.65 6.71
C PHE A 201 -17.50 -6.52 7.03
N ALA A 202 -17.94 -5.40 7.59
CA ALA A 202 -19.35 -5.10 7.89
C ALA A 202 -20.26 -5.07 6.64
N LEU A 203 -19.69 -5.07 5.43
CA LEU A 203 -20.45 -5.28 4.19
C LEU A 203 -21.00 -6.71 4.07
N ASN A 204 -20.48 -7.65 4.84
CA ASN A 204 -21.05 -8.99 4.96
C ASN A 204 -22.12 -8.98 6.06
N GLU A 205 -23.38 -8.84 5.64
CA GLU A 205 -24.54 -8.85 6.54
C GLU A 205 -24.90 -10.25 7.05
N ASP A 206 -24.43 -11.31 6.37
CA ASP A 206 -24.74 -12.70 6.70
C ASP A 206 -23.86 -13.24 7.85
N PHE A 207 -22.72 -12.60 8.14
CA PHE A 207 -21.80 -13.05 9.17
C PHE A 207 -22.30 -12.69 10.58
N PRO A 208 -22.34 -13.62 11.54
CA PRO A 208 -22.87 -13.34 12.86
C PRO A 208 -22.08 -12.28 13.63
N GLU A 209 -22.76 -11.22 14.07
CA GLU A 209 -22.16 -10.09 14.81
C GLU A 209 -21.41 -10.56 16.07
N ALA A 210 -21.95 -11.55 16.79
CA ALA A 210 -21.33 -12.13 17.97
C ALA A 210 -19.96 -12.77 17.67
N LEU A 211 -19.77 -13.31 16.46
CA LEU A 211 -18.47 -13.83 16.03
C LEU A 211 -17.59 -12.72 15.47
N ALA A 212 -18.17 -11.71 14.79
CA ALA A 212 -17.44 -10.59 14.19
C ALA A 212 -16.62 -9.83 15.25
N ALA A 213 -17.21 -9.59 16.42
CA ALA A 213 -16.58 -8.92 17.55
C ALA A 213 -15.32 -9.65 18.08
N GLU A 214 -15.20 -10.96 17.81
CA GLU A 214 -14.11 -11.81 18.31
C GLU A 214 -12.98 -11.98 17.30
N ILE A 215 -13.14 -11.54 16.04
CA ILE A 215 -12.14 -11.69 14.97
C ILE A 215 -10.87 -10.87 15.27
N GLY A 216 -11.01 -9.64 15.77
CA GLY A 216 -9.88 -8.79 16.20
C GLY A 216 -9.30 -7.86 15.12
N PHE A 217 -10.15 -7.06 14.45
CA PHE A 217 -9.74 -6.13 13.37
C PHE A 217 -8.66 -5.10 13.77
N ASP A 218 -8.48 -4.83 15.06
CA ASP A 218 -7.46 -3.92 15.59
C ASP A 218 -6.01 -4.46 15.50
N LYS A 219 -5.80 -5.68 14.97
CA LYS A 219 -4.49 -6.35 14.88
C LYS A 219 -3.98 -6.59 13.46
N GLN A 220 -4.41 -5.80 12.48
CA GLN A 220 -4.00 -5.96 11.07
C GLN A 220 -4.29 -7.38 10.55
N ILE A 221 -5.50 -7.86 10.84
CA ILE A 221 -5.95 -9.17 10.40
C ILE A 221 -6.47 -9.11 8.97
N GLU A 222 -6.41 -10.24 8.30
CA GLU A 222 -6.92 -10.43 6.95
C GLU A 222 -8.11 -11.37 7.00
N VAL A 223 -9.24 -11.04 6.37
CA VAL A 223 -10.39 -11.96 6.28
C VAL A 223 -10.75 -12.21 4.83
N THR A 224 -10.81 -13.48 4.44
CA THR A 224 -11.33 -13.90 3.14
C THR A 224 -12.62 -14.69 3.32
N LEU A 225 -13.66 -14.29 2.62
CA LEU A 225 -14.86 -15.11 2.39
C LEU A 225 -14.74 -15.78 1.02
N ALA A 226 -15.19 -17.03 0.93
CA ALA A 226 -15.49 -17.69 -0.32
C ALA A 226 -16.70 -18.63 -0.16
N ARG A 227 -17.43 -18.84 -1.25
CA ARG A 227 -18.54 -19.79 -1.33
C ARG A 227 -18.14 -21.05 -2.09
N TYR A 228 -18.67 -22.17 -1.62
CA TYR A 228 -18.45 -23.51 -2.14
C TYR A 228 -19.77 -24.18 -2.49
N THR A 229 -19.72 -25.04 -3.52
CA THR A 229 -20.87 -25.81 -4.06
C THR A 229 -22.03 -24.94 -4.56
N ASP A 230 -22.98 -25.53 -5.29
CA ASP A 230 -24.17 -24.80 -5.75
C ASP A 230 -25.08 -24.38 -4.59
N ASP A 231 -24.98 -25.05 -3.44
CA ASP A 231 -25.71 -24.72 -2.21
C ASP A 231 -25.18 -23.46 -1.51
N GLY A 232 -24.01 -22.94 -1.93
CA GLY A 232 -23.53 -21.62 -1.53
C GLY A 232 -22.94 -21.55 -0.12
N HIS A 233 -22.46 -22.67 0.43
CA HIS A 233 -21.86 -22.72 1.76
C HIS A 233 -20.65 -21.80 1.88
N GLU A 234 -20.53 -21.12 3.02
CA GLU A 234 -19.55 -20.07 3.22
C GLU A 234 -18.34 -20.56 4.02
N LEU A 235 -17.15 -20.25 3.52
CA LEU A 235 -15.89 -20.46 4.20
C LEU A 235 -15.21 -19.11 4.43
N PHE A 236 -14.95 -18.81 5.70
CA PHE A 236 -14.16 -17.67 6.11
C PHE A 236 -12.77 -18.15 6.52
N LEU A 237 -11.74 -17.50 6.00
CA LEU A 237 -10.35 -17.67 6.42
C LEU A 237 -9.87 -16.36 7.03
N VAL A 238 -9.56 -16.40 8.33
CA VAL A 238 -9.00 -15.28 9.08
C VAL A 238 -7.50 -15.50 9.25
N GLY A 239 -6.70 -14.63 8.65
CA GLY A 239 -5.25 -14.60 8.74
C GLY A 239 -4.80 -13.66 9.86
N TYR A 240 -4.01 -14.20 10.79
CA TYR A 240 -3.42 -13.43 11.88
C TYR A 240 -1.92 -13.18 11.64
N PRO A 241 -1.35 -12.08 12.16
CA PRO A 241 0.09 -11.83 12.02
C PRO A 241 0.99 -12.89 12.67
N THR A 242 0.51 -13.58 13.71
CA THR A 242 1.28 -14.60 14.44
C THR A 242 0.42 -15.78 14.85
N ALA A 243 1.05 -16.94 15.05
CA ALA A 243 0.36 -18.14 15.52
C ALA A 243 -0.21 -17.98 16.95
N ALA A 244 0.42 -17.16 17.78
CA ALA A 244 -0.07 -16.85 19.13
C ALA A 244 -1.36 -16.03 19.09
N LEU A 245 -1.45 -15.04 18.20
CA LEU A 245 -2.69 -14.29 17.97
C LEU A 245 -3.78 -15.19 17.38
N ALA A 246 -3.43 -16.06 16.43
CA ALA A 246 -4.38 -17.03 15.88
C ALA A 246 -4.97 -17.95 16.95
N GLU A 247 -4.14 -18.48 17.85
CA GLU A 247 -4.60 -19.30 18.98
C GLU A 247 -5.50 -18.50 19.94
N TYR A 248 -5.08 -17.28 20.30
CA TYR A 248 -5.85 -16.40 21.18
C TYR A 248 -7.27 -16.14 20.65
N HIS A 249 -7.39 -15.75 19.39
CA HIS A 249 -8.69 -15.48 18.77
C HIS A 249 -9.48 -16.76 18.46
N PHE A 250 -8.82 -17.88 18.15
CA PHE A 250 -9.48 -19.17 17.96
C PHE A 250 -10.26 -19.60 19.21
N VAL A 251 -9.65 -19.50 20.40
CA VAL A 251 -10.30 -19.83 21.67
C VAL A 251 -11.49 -18.89 21.94
N ARG A 252 -11.33 -17.60 21.66
CA ARG A 252 -12.40 -16.59 21.81
C ARG A 252 -13.60 -16.86 20.90
N LEU A 253 -13.35 -17.11 19.62
CA LEU A 253 -14.37 -17.51 18.65
C LEU A 253 -15.06 -18.82 19.06
N GLN A 254 -14.30 -19.82 19.53
CA GLN A 254 -14.87 -21.08 20.02
C GLN A 254 -15.80 -20.88 21.23
N ASN A 255 -15.44 -19.98 22.14
CA ASN A 255 -16.31 -19.63 23.28
C ASN A 255 -17.57 -18.89 22.82
N ALA A 256 -17.45 -17.94 21.89
CA ALA A 256 -18.60 -17.22 21.33
C ALA A 256 -19.56 -18.17 20.58
N LEU A 257 -19.03 -19.19 19.90
CA LEU A 257 -19.83 -20.23 19.25
C LEU A 257 -20.71 -21.03 20.22
N GLN A 258 -20.33 -21.18 21.50
CA GLN A 258 -21.16 -21.91 22.46
C GLN A 258 -22.53 -21.25 22.68
N GLY A 259 -22.62 -19.94 22.47
CA GLY A 259 -23.87 -19.18 22.54
C GLY A 259 -24.58 -19.02 21.18
N TYR A 260 -23.97 -19.48 20.08
CA TYR A 260 -24.48 -19.31 18.73
C TYR A 260 -25.15 -20.59 18.22
N PHE A 261 -26.38 -20.47 17.73
CA PHE A 261 -27.12 -21.58 17.14
C PHE A 261 -27.30 -21.33 15.63
N SER A 262 -26.80 -22.25 14.81
CA SER A 262 -27.03 -22.30 13.36
C SER A 262 -27.81 -23.56 13.01
N THR A 263 -28.71 -23.47 12.03
CA THR A 263 -29.48 -24.61 11.51
C THR A 263 -28.61 -25.60 10.73
N GLU A 264 -27.57 -25.11 10.05
CA GLU A 264 -26.67 -25.95 9.23
C GLU A 264 -25.41 -26.38 10.00
N GLY A 265 -25.10 -25.69 11.09
CA GLY A 265 -23.90 -25.88 11.88
C GLY A 265 -22.79 -24.88 11.54
N VAL A 266 -21.85 -24.72 12.47
CA VAL A 266 -20.65 -23.92 12.27
C VAL A 266 -19.45 -24.75 12.72
N TYR A 267 -18.45 -24.86 11.85
CA TYR A 267 -17.28 -25.68 12.07
C TYR A 267 -16.03 -24.83 11.97
N MET A 268 -15.10 -25.04 12.90
CA MET A 268 -13.87 -24.27 12.96
C MET A 268 -12.63 -25.15 12.98
N LYS A 269 -11.56 -24.66 12.35
CA LYS A 269 -10.24 -25.28 12.38
C LYS A 269 -9.17 -24.20 12.40
N ARG A 270 -8.12 -24.39 13.20
CA ARG A 270 -6.89 -23.58 13.11
C ARG A 270 -5.80 -24.33 12.35
N SER A 271 -5.09 -23.63 11.47
CA SER A 271 -3.88 -24.11 10.81
C SER A 271 -2.83 -23.00 10.80
N GLY A 272 -1.82 -23.12 11.68
CA GLY A 272 -0.78 -22.10 11.81
C GLY A 272 -1.35 -20.74 12.21
N ILE A 273 -1.21 -19.76 11.31
CA ILE A 273 -1.71 -18.39 11.47
C ILE A 273 -3.13 -18.18 10.93
N ILE A 274 -3.74 -19.21 10.33
CA ILE A 274 -5.07 -19.13 9.72
C ILE A 274 -6.08 -19.80 10.65
N VAL A 275 -7.20 -19.12 10.90
CA VAL A 275 -8.41 -19.68 11.50
C VAL A 275 -9.48 -19.77 10.42
N SER A 276 -10.03 -20.97 10.24
CA SER A 276 -11.09 -21.27 9.28
C SER A 276 -12.42 -21.40 10.01
N ILE A 277 -13.47 -20.77 9.47
CA ILE A 277 -14.84 -20.84 9.96
C ILE A 277 -15.72 -21.21 8.78
N PHE A 278 -16.41 -22.34 8.86
CA PHE A 278 -17.26 -22.87 7.81
C PHE A 278 -18.72 -22.90 8.27
N PHE A 279 -19.62 -22.37 7.45
CA PHE A 279 -21.06 -22.37 7.64
C PHE A 279 -21.69 -23.30 6.61
N GLY A 280 -22.30 -24.40 7.08
CA GLY A 280 -22.86 -25.44 6.23
C GLY A 280 -22.85 -26.81 6.92
N PRO A 281 -23.29 -27.88 6.26
CA PRO A 281 -23.45 -29.21 6.85
C PRO A 281 -22.10 -29.85 7.21
N GLU A 282 -22.13 -30.74 8.22
CA GLU A 282 -20.94 -31.42 8.73
C GLU A 282 -20.14 -32.15 7.65
N ALA A 283 -20.83 -32.82 6.72
CA ALA A 283 -20.18 -33.58 5.65
C ALA A 283 -19.29 -32.69 4.77
N SER A 284 -19.79 -31.52 4.37
CA SER A 284 -19.02 -30.54 3.59
C SER A 284 -17.86 -29.95 4.40
N ALA A 285 -18.07 -29.72 5.70
CA ALA A 285 -17.02 -29.23 6.60
C ALA A 285 -15.87 -30.24 6.74
N GLN A 286 -16.18 -31.53 6.92
CA GLN A 286 -15.21 -32.61 7.00
C GLN A 286 -14.42 -32.80 5.69
N GLU A 287 -14.99 -32.39 4.56
CA GLU A 287 -14.29 -32.41 3.27
C GLU A 287 -13.39 -31.19 3.07
N LEU A 288 -13.91 -29.98 3.33
CA LEU A 288 -13.23 -28.72 3.02
C LEU A 288 -12.15 -28.34 4.04
N LEU A 289 -12.46 -28.44 5.34
CA LEU A 289 -11.56 -27.94 6.39
C LEU A 289 -10.21 -28.67 6.41
N PRO A 290 -10.10 -29.99 6.21
CA PRO A 290 -8.81 -30.66 6.15
C PRO A 290 -7.89 -30.09 5.07
N LYS A 291 -8.42 -29.72 3.89
CA LYS A 291 -7.65 -29.21 2.73
C LYS A 291 -6.92 -27.89 3.01
N ILE A 292 -7.29 -27.17 4.08
CA ILE A 292 -6.65 -25.93 4.50
C ILE A 292 -5.42 -26.26 5.35
N HIS A 293 -4.23 -26.08 4.76
CA HIS A 293 -2.95 -26.36 5.40
C HIS A 293 -2.03 -25.14 5.29
N TYR A 294 -1.73 -24.50 6.43
CA TYR A 294 -0.61 -23.57 6.51
C TYR A 294 0.65 -24.33 6.90
N LEU A 295 1.56 -24.49 5.95
CA LEU A 295 2.91 -25.00 6.21
C LEU A 295 3.87 -23.81 6.13
N PRO A 296 4.46 -23.35 7.25
CA PRO A 296 5.49 -22.34 7.17
C PRO A 296 6.67 -22.93 6.38
N THR A 297 6.94 -22.40 5.19
CA THR A 297 8.16 -22.72 4.47
C THR A 297 9.31 -22.09 5.25
N ILE A 298 9.99 -22.89 6.07
CA ILE A 298 11.25 -22.49 6.71
C ILE A 298 12.30 -22.46 5.60
N THR A 299 12.36 -21.35 4.85
CA THR A 299 13.50 -21.09 3.98
C THR A 299 14.64 -20.73 4.92
N TRP A 300 15.55 -21.67 5.16
CA TRP A 300 16.84 -21.33 5.72
C TRP A 300 17.51 -20.42 4.71
N LEU A 301 17.37 -19.11 4.92
CA LEU A 301 18.26 -18.12 4.35
C LEU A 301 19.61 -18.39 5.01
N TYR A 302 20.32 -19.41 4.51
CA TYR A 302 21.77 -19.44 4.62
C TYR A 302 22.21 -18.17 3.92
N GLN A 303 22.40 -17.13 4.73
CA GLN A 303 23.26 -16.02 4.39
C GLN A 303 24.61 -16.69 4.17
N LYS A 304 24.85 -17.10 2.91
CA LYS A 304 26.10 -17.68 2.43
C LYS A 304 27.16 -16.74 2.99
N ASP A 305 27.94 -17.21 3.97
CA ASP A 305 29.02 -16.42 4.57
C ASP A 305 29.75 -15.80 3.39
N PRO A 306 29.63 -14.47 3.21
CA PRO A 306 30.16 -13.85 2.02
C PRO A 306 31.66 -14.14 2.02
N ASP A 307 32.20 -14.59 0.88
CA ASP A 307 33.61 -14.95 0.75
C ASP A 307 34.43 -13.86 1.45
N PRO A 308 35.23 -14.17 2.48
CA PRO A 308 35.94 -13.15 3.24
C PRO A 308 36.78 -12.23 2.33
N ALA A 309 37.21 -12.73 1.16
CA ALA A 309 37.86 -11.90 0.15
C ALA A 309 36.93 -10.87 -0.52
N GLU A 310 35.67 -11.21 -0.75
CA GLU A 310 34.65 -10.36 -1.38
C GLU A 310 34.09 -9.32 -0.38
N VAL A 311 33.91 -9.71 0.89
CA VAL A 311 33.58 -8.78 2.00
C VAL A 311 34.68 -7.76 2.20
N THR A 312 35.93 -8.20 2.20
CA THR A 312 37.09 -7.32 2.40
C THR A 312 37.20 -6.33 1.24
N ARG A 313 37.01 -6.77 -0.01
CA ARG A 313 37.02 -5.86 -1.19
C ARG A 313 35.85 -4.88 -1.17
N SER A 314 34.63 -5.33 -0.87
CA SER A 314 33.44 -4.47 -0.80
C SER A 314 33.58 -3.42 0.31
N ASN A 315 33.99 -3.84 1.51
CA ASN A 315 34.17 -2.94 2.65
C ASN A 315 35.32 -1.95 2.42
N ILE A 316 36.42 -2.37 1.79
CA ILE A 316 37.52 -1.47 1.43
C ILE A 316 37.04 -0.42 0.40
N THR A 317 36.27 -0.82 -0.61
CA THR A 317 35.78 0.09 -1.65
C THR A 317 34.80 1.11 -1.07
N LEU A 318 33.87 0.67 -0.21
CA LEU A 318 32.95 1.55 0.50
C LEU A 318 33.69 2.49 1.46
N PHE A 319 34.68 1.99 2.20
CA PHE A 319 35.49 2.80 3.12
C PHE A 319 36.27 3.89 2.40
N PHE A 320 36.88 3.59 1.25
CA PHE A 320 37.55 4.59 0.43
C PHE A 320 36.56 5.60 -0.19
N GLY A 321 35.37 5.15 -0.60
CA GLY A 321 34.29 6.04 -1.05
C GLY A 321 33.86 7.04 0.03
N PHE A 322 33.72 6.57 1.27
CA PHE A 322 33.42 7.43 2.43
C PHE A 322 34.56 8.40 2.75
N LEU A 323 35.82 7.96 2.71
CA LEU A 323 36.98 8.85 2.90
C LEU A 323 37.04 9.94 1.83
N GLN A 324 36.80 9.56 0.57
CA GLN A 324 36.79 10.51 -0.54
C GLN A 324 35.67 11.54 -0.39
N GLN A 325 34.43 11.12 -0.10
CA GLN A 325 33.33 12.05 0.14
C GLN A 325 33.60 12.96 1.35
N THR A 326 34.11 12.41 2.46
CA THR A 326 34.41 13.19 3.67
C THR A 326 35.50 14.24 3.41
N SER A 327 36.55 13.88 2.68
CA SER A 327 37.61 14.82 2.30
C SER A 327 37.09 15.96 1.41
N ALA A 328 36.17 15.67 0.48
CA ALA A 328 35.54 16.68 -0.37
C ALA A 328 34.70 17.67 0.45
N PHE A 329 33.90 17.17 1.41
CA PHE A 329 33.13 18.02 2.31
C PHE A 329 34.01 18.92 3.18
N ILE A 330 35.11 18.38 3.72
CA ILE A 330 36.08 19.17 4.51
C ILE A 330 36.68 20.29 3.66
N ALA A 331 37.07 20.00 2.42
CA ALA A 331 37.63 21.00 1.51
C ALA A 331 36.63 22.13 1.18
N VAL A 332 35.36 21.77 0.93
CA VAL A 332 34.28 22.76 0.71
C VAL A 332 34.06 23.60 1.96
N PHE A 333 34.02 22.98 3.14
CA PHE A 333 33.79 23.69 4.41
C PHE A 333 34.92 24.66 4.77
N ILE A 334 36.18 24.26 4.56
CA ILE A 334 37.35 25.13 4.76
C ILE A 334 37.29 26.33 3.82
N SER A 335 36.96 26.09 2.54
CA SER A 335 36.82 27.14 1.54
C SER A 335 35.73 28.15 1.91
N LEU A 336 34.59 27.66 2.39
CA LEU A 336 33.47 28.50 2.82
C LEU A 336 33.83 29.34 4.06
N SER A 337 34.50 28.73 5.04
CA SER A 337 34.93 29.41 6.26
C SER A 337 35.96 30.51 5.99
N LEU A 338 36.92 30.24 5.10
CA LEU A 338 37.90 31.25 4.64
C LEU A 338 37.20 32.40 3.91
N GLY A 339 36.25 32.11 3.02
CA GLY A 339 35.47 33.12 2.31
C GLY A 339 34.68 34.03 3.25
N LEU A 340 34.02 33.45 4.26
CA LEU A 340 33.30 34.21 5.28
C LEU A 340 34.24 35.05 6.16
N GLY A 341 35.41 34.54 6.52
CA GLY A 341 36.41 35.28 7.29
C GLY A 341 36.94 36.51 6.54
N VAL A 342 37.25 36.36 5.25
CA VAL A 342 37.74 37.45 4.39
C VAL A 342 36.66 38.51 4.19
N THR A 343 35.44 38.11 3.86
CA THR A 343 34.31 39.03 3.68
C THR A 343 33.97 39.79 4.96
N ALA A 344 33.96 39.14 6.12
CA ALA A 344 33.79 39.80 7.41
C ALA A 344 34.92 40.80 7.71
N GLY A 345 36.16 40.46 7.35
CA GLY A 345 37.32 41.35 7.48
C GLY A 345 37.16 42.63 6.65
N PHE A 346 36.78 42.50 5.38
CA PHE A 346 36.52 43.65 4.50
C PHE A 346 35.31 44.47 4.96
N ALA A 347 34.23 43.83 5.39
CA ALA A 347 33.07 44.50 5.95
C ALA A 347 33.45 45.34 7.18
N ARG A 348 34.27 44.79 8.08
CA ARG A 348 34.78 45.50 9.25
C ARG A 348 35.61 46.72 8.86
N LEU A 349 36.51 46.60 7.89
CA LEU A 349 37.30 47.73 7.39
C LEU A 349 36.41 48.82 6.74
N GLY A 350 35.40 48.42 5.98
CA GLY A 350 34.42 49.33 5.38
C GLY A 350 33.60 50.09 6.43
N ILE A 351 33.15 49.40 7.48
CA ILE A 351 32.44 50.01 8.62
C ILE A 351 33.34 51.01 9.33
N LEU A 352 34.59 50.65 9.64
CA LEU A 352 35.54 51.54 10.32
C LEU A 352 35.87 52.79 9.47
N LYS A 353 35.98 52.65 8.15
CA LYS A 353 36.22 53.78 7.25
C LYS A 353 35.02 54.71 7.14
N ARG A 354 33.79 54.17 7.20
CA ARG A 354 32.55 54.94 7.07
C ARG A 354 32.09 55.57 8.39
N PHE A 355 32.46 54.98 9.53
CA PHE A 355 32.07 55.43 10.87
C PHE A 355 33.29 55.54 11.80
N PRO A 356 34.21 56.49 11.57
CA PRO A 356 35.41 56.67 12.40
C PRO A 356 35.09 57.05 13.86
N GLN A 357 33.88 57.56 14.13
CA GLN A 357 33.38 57.90 15.46
C GLN A 357 33.26 56.68 16.39
N ILE A 358 33.14 55.46 15.84
CA ILE A 358 33.05 54.21 16.62
C ILE A 358 34.37 53.91 17.35
N LEU A 359 35.52 54.37 16.84
CA LEU A 359 36.82 54.22 17.49
C LEU A 359 37.06 55.24 18.62
N GLN A 360 36.32 56.36 18.63
CA GLN A 360 36.52 57.42 19.62
C GLN A 360 35.76 57.21 20.93
N LYS A 361 34.86 56.20 21.01
CA LYS A 361 34.11 55.89 22.24
C LYS A 361 34.94 54.99 23.17
N GLY A 362 36.13 55.47 23.51
CA GLY A 362 37.00 54.95 24.56
C GLY A 362 36.86 55.72 25.87
N ASP A 363 35.70 56.32 26.15
CA ASP A 363 35.44 56.86 27.48
C ASP A 363 35.36 55.67 28.45
N PRO A 364 36.28 55.58 29.43
CA PRO A 364 36.21 54.54 30.44
C PRO A 364 34.85 54.68 31.14
N ILE A 365 34.08 53.59 31.10
CA ILE A 365 32.83 53.49 31.84
C ILE A 365 33.18 53.67 33.32
N GLN A 366 33.00 54.88 33.85
CA GLN A 366 33.09 55.13 35.27
C GLN A 366 31.86 54.48 35.92
N LEU A 367 32.05 53.26 36.42
CA LEU A 367 31.11 52.62 37.33
C LEU A 367 31.03 53.49 38.58
N LYS A 368 29.97 54.31 38.69
CA LYS A 368 29.58 54.90 39.97
C LYS A 368 29.12 53.76 40.88
N LEU A 369 29.99 53.35 41.79
CA LEU A 369 29.63 52.55 42.95
C LEU A 369 28.82 53.46 43.89
N HIS A 370 27.58 53.07 44.17
CA HIS A 370 26.71 53.68 45.17
C HIS A 370 26.45 52.69 46.30
#